data_AF-A0A1G7PBH9-F1
#
_entry.id   AF-A0A1G7PBH9-F1
#
_cell.length_a   1.000
_cell.length_b   1.000
_cell.length_c   1.000
_cell.angle_alpha   90.00
_cell.angle_beta   90.00
_cell.angle_gamma   90.00
#
_symmetry.space_group_name_H-M   'P 1'
#
loop_
_entity.id
_entity.type
_entity.pdbx_description
1 polymer ?
#
loop_
_entity_poly.entity_id
_entity_poly.type
_entity_poly.pdbx_seq_one_letter_code
_entity_poly.pdbx_strand_id
1 'polypeptide(L)'
;MKWASRFKWITSAIFLILGTVTVGLFFGLSDVESRGFSWWLSFGSLMMAGVISYLFCMSMLVHLSKHKDEVPMNLSMGAIAFIYNIAVLVHIVLFWLVLDVSEKLYMWIHIITFTVAFILALLIGLTRLSVGRLQKDESNRMQFKKRLQLVLHGARLELEGWEHAERDVLLEQMGKLEEQVKYSDPLSVPAMVLEEGQIMDQAARLEEGVRSMVRDRNTVYSADELRDMIRQLSNGMKLRNEQLAALK
;
A
#
# COMPACT_ATOMS: atom_id res chain seq x y z
N MET A 1 14.24 8.07 -6.64
CA MET A 1 13.74 9.46 -6.54
C MET A 1 13.69 10.21 -7.88
N LYS A 2 14.73 10.16 -8.74
CA LYS A 2 14.78 10.89 -10.04
C LYS A 2 13.72 10.48 -11.09
N TRP A 3 13.15 9.27 -10.98
CA TRP A 3 12.16 8.77 -11.94
C TRP A 3 10.77 9.40 -11.74
N ALA A 4 10.27 9.43 -10.50
CA ALA A 4 8.98 10.04 -10.17
C ALA A 4 8.95 11.56 -10.41
N SER A 5 10.08 12.26 -10.19
CA SER A 5 10.16 13.70 -10.45
C SER A 5 10.06 14.04 -11.95
N ARG A 6 10.63 13.18 -12.82
CA ARG A 6 10.53 13.36 -14.28
C ARG A 6 9.09 13.20 -14.77
N PHE A 7 8.37 12.18 -14.31
CA PHE A 7 6.97 11.99 -14.69
C PHE A 7 6.06 13.11 -14.20
N LYS A 8 6.27 13.61 -12.97
CA LYS A 8 5.52 14.76 -12.44
C LYS A 8 5.64 15.98 -13.35
N TRP A 9 6.85 16.32 -13.77
CA TRP A 9 7.07 17.46 -14.66
C TRP A 9 6.40 17.27 -16.03
N ILE A 10 6.50 16.06 -16.61
CA ILE A 10 5.81 15.72 -17.87
C ILE A 10 4.29 15.86 -17.71
N THR A 11 3.70 15.32 -16.64
CA THR A 11 2.24 15.44 -16.41
C THR A 11 1.79 16.88 -16.21
N SER A 12 2.58 17.70 -15.50
CA SER A 12 2.29 19.13 -15.35
C SER A 12 2.40 19.88 -16.68
N ALA A 13 3.40 19.56 -17.50
CA ALA A 13 3.55 20.16 -18.83
C ALA A 13 2.37 19.82 -19.75
N ILE A 14 1.95 18.55 -19.78
CA ILE A 14 0.77 18.12 -20.55
C ILE A 14 -0.49 18.83 -20.07
N PHE A 15 -0.71 18.90 -18.75
CA PHE A 15 -1.86 19.60 -18.18
C PHE A 15 -1.88 21.09 -18.56
N LEU A 16 -0.73 21.77 -18.48
CA LEU A 16 -0.62 23.17 -18.88
C LEU A 16 -0.90 23.36 -20.37
N ILE A 17 -0.34 22.52 -21.25
CA ILE A 17 -0.60 22.58 -22.69
C ILE A 17 -2.08 22.38 -22.98
N LEU A 18 -2.70 21.34 -22.42
CA LEU A 18 -4.13 21.07 -22.61
C LEU A 18 -5.00 22.21 -22.05
N GLY A 19 -4.64 22.76 -20.90
CA GLY A 19 -5.31 23.92 -20.31
C GLY A 19 -5.22 25.15 -21.23
N THR A 20 -4.03 25.48 -21.73
CA THR A 20 -3.82 26.58 -22.67
C THR A 20 -4.59 26.38 -23.97
N VAL A 21 -4.56 25.16 -24.54
CA VAL A 21 -5.34 24.83 -25.75
C VAL A 21 -6.83 24.99 -25.49
N THR A 22 -7.34 24.52 -24.34
CA THR A 22 -8.76 24.64 -24.01
C THR A 22 -9.19 26.09 -23.84
N VAL A 23 -8.38 26.91 -23.15
CA VAL A 23 -8.60 28.36 -23.04
C VAL A 23 -8.58 29.00 -24.44
N GLY A 24 -7.58 28.67 -25.26
CA GLY A 24 -7.46 29.20 -26.63
C GLY A 24 -8.66 28.85 -27.50
N LEU A 25 -9.17 27.61 -27.42
CA LEU A 25 -10.36 27.18 -28.16
C LEU A 25 -11.62 27.89 -27.68
N PHE A 26 -11.85 27.95 -26.37
CA PHE A 26 -13.05 28.58 -25.81
C PHE A 26 -13.11 30.08 -26.12
N PHE A 27 -11.99 30.80 -25.98
CA PHE A 27 -11.96 32.24 -26.23
C PHE A 27 -11.79 32.58 -27.71
N GLY A 28 -11.13 31.74 -28.49
CA GLY A 28 -10.88 31.96 -29.92
C GLY A 28 -12.06 31.61 -30.83
N LEU A 29 -12.92 30.67 -30.40
CA LEU A 29 -14.13 30.27 -31.16
C LEU A 29 -15.40 31.00 -30.69
N SER A 30 -15.34 31.75 -29.60
CA SER A 30 -16.50 32.49 -29.06
C SER A 30 -16.37 33.99 -29.29
N ASP A 31 -17.41 34.60 -29.86
CA ASP A 31 -17.57 36.05 -29.85
C ASP A 31 -17.96 36.55 -28.45
N VAL A 32 -17.58 37.78 -28.11
CA VAL A 32 -17.81 38.36 -26.78
C VAL A 32 -19.29 38.36 -26.40
N GLU A 33 -20.19 38.55 -27.37
CA GLU A 33 -21.65 38.55 -27.17
C GLU A 33 -22.23 37.14 -26.95
N SER A 34 -21.52 36.08 -27.37
CA SER A 34 -21.95 34.68 -27.21
C SER A 34 -21.60 34.07 -25.85
N ARG A 35 -20.91 34.82 -24.97
CA ARG A 35 -20.42 34.36 -23.65
C ARG A 35 -21.50 34.43 -22.57
N GLY A 36 -22.60 33.70 -22.81
CA GLY A 36 -23.70 33.53 -21.86
C GLY A 36 -23.38 32.54 -20.73
N PHE A 37 -24.40 32.22 -19.93
CA PHE A 37 -24.27 31.31 -18.79
C PHE A 37 -23.78 29.91 -19.21
N SER A 38 -24.36 29.34 -20.26
CA SER A 38 -23.99 28.00 -20.77
C SER A 38 -22.52 27.94 -21.21
N TRP A 39 -21.96 29.04 -21.73
CA TRP A 39 -20.55 29.12 -22.10
C TRP A 39 -19.65 29.02 -20.85
N TRP A 40 -19.93 29.82 -19.82
CA TRP A 40 -19.16 29.81 -18.57
C TRP A 40 -19.27 28.48 -17.83
N LEU A 41 -20.46 27.88 -17.80
CA LEU A 41 -20.66 26.58 -17.19
C LEU A 41 -19.90 25.47 -17.94
N SER A 42 -19.92 25.49 -19.27
CA SER A 42 -19.17 24.56 -20.12
C SER A 42 -17.66 24.69 -19.91
N PHE A 43 -17.16 25.93 -19.91
CA PHE A 43 -15.75 26.21 -19.66
C PHE A 43 -15.32 25.76 -18.26
N GLY A 44 -16.09 26.14 -17.23
CA GLY A 44 -15.81 25.80 -15.84
C GLY A 44 -15.84 24.29 -15.58
N SER A 45 -16.85 23.59 -16.10
CA SER A 45 -16.96 22.13 -15.96
C SER A 45 -15.82 21.39 -16.65
N LEU A 46 -15.41 21.83 -17.84
CA LEU A 46 -14.28 21.24 -18.56
C LEU A 46 -12.94 21.49 -17.86
N MET A 47 -12.71 22.71 -17.36
CA MET A 47 -11.55 23.02 -16.53
C MET A 47 -11.52 22.17 -15.26
N MET A 48 -12.66 22.02 -14.59
CA MET A 48 -12.79 21.17 -13.40
C MET A 48 -12.47 19.70 -13.72
N ALA A 49 -12.99 19.17 -14.83
CA ALA A 49 -12.70 17.81 -15.29
C ALA A 49 -11.19 17.61 -15.57
N GLY A 50 -10.55 18.60 -16.19
CA GLY A 50 -9.10 18.63 -16.38
C GLY A 50 -8.32 18.61 -15.05
N VAL A 51 -8.72 19.45 -14.08
CA VAL A 51 -8.10 19.50 -12.75
C VAL A 51 -8.24 18.18 -12.00
N ILE A 52 -9.44 17.57 -12.01
CA ILE A 52 -9.69 16.27 -11.37
C ILE A 52 -8.76 15.19 -11.98
N SER A 53 -8.64 15.18 -13.30
CA SER A 53 -7.78 14.22 -14.02
C SER A 53 -6.30 14.43 -13.68
N TYR A 54 -5.86 15.69 -13.58
CA TYR A 54 -4.50 16.04 -13.17
C TYR A 54 -4.20 15.60 -11.72
N LEU A 55 -5.11 15.91 -10.78
CA LEU A 55 -4.99 15.49 -9.39
C LEU A 55 -4.94 13.96 -9.26
N PHE A 56 -5.76 13.25 -10.04
CA PHE A 56 -5.73 11.79 -10.11
C PHE A 56 -4.37 11.27 -10.60
N CYS A 57 -3.86 11.77 -11.73
CA CYS A 57 -2.54 11.39 -12.25
C CYS A 57 -1.41 11.67 -11.24
N MET A 58 -1.44 12.82 -10.58
CA MET A 58 -0.46 13.17 -9.55
C MET A 58 -0.54 12.24 -8.34
N SER A 59 -1.75 11.95 -7.86
CA SER A 59 -1.98 11.00 -6.77
C SER A 59 -1.47 9.61 -7.13
N MET A 60 -1.75 9.16 -8.35
CA MET A 60 -1.29 7.87 -8.88
C MET A 60 0.25 7.81 -8.93
N LEU A 61 0.93 8.84 -9.46
CA LEU A 61 2.40 8.89 -9.53
C LEU A 61 3.09 8.87 -8.15
N VAL A 62 2.46 9.46 -7.13
CA VAL A 62 2.99 9.41 -5.75
C VAL A 62 2.85 8.02 -5.15
N HIS A 63 1.71 7.36 -5.38
CA HIS A 63 1.38 6.08 -4.74
C HIS A 63 1.88 4.85 -5.51
N LEU A 64 2.20 4.96 -6.81
CA LEU A 64 2.73 3.88 -7.64
C LEU A 64 4.02 3.26 -7.09
N SER A 65 4.79 4.04 -6.33
CA SER A 65 6.07 3.60 -5.75
C SER A 65 5.92 2.75 -4.49
N LYS A 66 4.74 2.70 -3.86
CA LYS A 66 4.57 2.09 -2.54
C LYS A 66 3.80 0.77 -2.53
N HIS A 67 2.84 0.53 -3.43
CA HIS A 67 2.00 -0.67 -3.38
C HIS A 67 1.61 -1.17 -4.77
N LYS A 68 2.30 -2.23 -5.25
CA LYS A 68 1.94 -2.92 -6.50
C LYS A 68 0.55 -3.58 -6.44
N ASP A 69 0.01 -3.77 -5.24
CA ASP A 69 -1.27 -4.45 -5.02
C ASP A 69 -2.50 -3.52 -5.15
N GLU A 70 -2.30 -2.20 -5.29
CA GLU A 70 -3.39 -1.22 -5.45
C GLU A 70 -3.80 -0.97 -6.93
N VAL A 71 -3.25 -1.74 -7.87
CA VAL A 71 -3.43 -1.55 -9.33
C VAL A 71 -4.89 -1.59 -9.79
N PRO A 72 -5.74 -2.57 -9.38
CA PRO A 72 -7.12 -2.64 -9.86
C PRO A 72 -7.95 -1.43 -9.46
N MET A 73 -7.69 -0.88 -8.28
CA MET A 73 -8.53 0.15 -7.70
C MET A 73 -8.16 1.56 -8.17
N ASN A 74 -6.87 1.78 -8.47
CA ASN A 74 -6.45 2.98 -9.20
C ASN A 74 -7.02 3.01 -10.62
N LEU A 75 -7.19 1.85 -11.27
CA LEU A 75 -7.80 1.76 -12.60
C LEU A 75 -9.28 2.18 -12.57
N SER A 76 -10.05 1.75 -11.57
CA SER A 76 -11.46 2.15 -11.42
C SER A 76 -11.62 3.65 -11.21
N MET A 77 -10.76 4.27 -10.40
CA MET A 77 -10.78 5.72 -10.19
C MET A 77 -10.44 6.50 -11.46
N GLY A 78 -9.47 6.00 -12.24
CA GLY A 78 -9.12 6.54 -13.55
C GLY A 78 -10.27 6.41 -14.56
N ALA A 79 -10.98 5.29 -14.55
CA ALA A 79 -12.15 5.07 -15.39
C ALA A 79 -13.28 6.07 -15.07
N ILE A 80 -13.56 6.33 -13.78
CA ILE A 80 -14.55 7.35 -13.38
C ILE A 80 -14.14 8.74 -13.89
N ALA A 81 -12.88 9.13 -13.68
CA ALA A 81 -12.39 10.41 -14.17
C ALA A 81 -12.52 10.51 -15.70
N PHE A 82 -12.13 9.47 -16.44
CA PHE A 82 -12.23 9.43 -17.90
C PHE A 82 -13.68 9.52 -18.39
N ILE A 83 -14.59 8.72 -17.82
CA ILE A 83 -16.02 8.74 -18.15
C ILE A 83 -16.61 10.12 -17.85
N TYR A 84 -16.25 10.74 -16.72
CA TYR A 84 -16.71 12.08 -16.38
C TYR A 84 -16.25 13.13 -17.40
N ASN A 85 -15.00 13.08 -17.87
CA ASN A 85 -14.52 13.98 -18.93
C ASN A 85 -15.31 13.81 -20.22
N ILE A 86 -15.57 12.56 -20.64
CA ILE A 86 -16.38 12.28 -21.82
C ILE A 86 -17.79 12.83 -21.63
N ALA A 87 -18.42 12.61 -20.48
CA ALA A 87 -19.76 13.12 -20.21
C ALA A 87 -19.83 14.64 -20.30
N VAL A 88 -18.85 15.36 -19.72
CA VAL A 88 -18.76 16.82 -19.84
C VAL A 88 -18.65 17.25 -21.32
N LEU A 89 -17.78 16.60 -22.10
CA LEU A 89 -17.66 16.91 -23.54
C LEU A 89 -18.96 16.63 -24.30
N VAL A 90 -19.62 15.51 -24.01
CA VAL A 90 -20.92 15.16 -24.60
C VAL A 90 -21.96 16.21 -24.24
N HIS A 91 -21.97 16.73 -23.00
CA HIS A 91 -22.92 17.78 -22.63
C HIS A 91 -22.70 19.07 -23.41
N ILE A 92 -21.44 19.47 -23.57
CA ILE A 92 -21.06 20.68 -24.31
C ILE A 92 -21.50 20.54 -25.77
N VAL A 93 -21.15 19.44 -26.42
CA VAL A 93 -21.45 19.23 -27.85
C VAL A 93 -22.95 19.01 -28.07
N LEU A 94 -23.56 18.10 -27.33
CA LEU A 94 -24.93 17.66 -27.61
C LEU A 94 -25.98 18.60 -27.01
N PHE A 95 -25.87 18.95 -25.72
CA PHE A 95 -26.92 19.69 -25.03
C PHE A 95 -26.80 21.21 -25.20
N TRP A 96 -25.58 21.73 -25.33
CA TRP A 96 -25.38 23.15 -25.59
C TRP A 96 -25.31 23.47 -27.09
N LEU A 97 -24.41 22.87 -27.86
CA LEU A 97 -24.20 23.27 -29.26
C LEU A 97 -25.26 22.72 -30.24
N VAL A 98 -25.79 21.52 -30.02
CA VAL A 98 -26.72 20.87 -30.97
C VAL A 98 -28.19 21.07 -30.58
N LEU A 99 -28.55 20.80 -29.32
CA LEU A 99 -29.94 20.78 -28.87
C LEU A 99 -30.42 22.09 -28.24
N ASP A 100 -29.53 23.06 -28.01
CA ASP A 100 -29.80 24.36 -27.39
C ASP A 100 -30.76 24.28 -26.17
N VAL A 101 -30.40 23.40 -25.24
CA VAL A 101 -31.22 23.10 -24.07
C VAL A 101 -31.26 24.31 -23.13
N SER A 102 -32.44 24.58 -22.54
CA SER A 102 -32.61 25.65 -21.55
C SER A 102 -31.53 25.63 -20.46
N GLU A 103 -31.04 26.81 -20.08
CA GLU A 103 -29.92 26.97 -19.14
C GLU A 103 -30.15 26.24 -17.80
N LYS A 104 -31.40 26.26 -17.30
CA LYS A 104 -31.76 25.58 -16.06
C LYS A 104 -31.58 24.06 -16.17
N LEU A 105 -32.04 23.46 -17.27
CA LEU A 105 -31.90 22.02 -17.48
C LEU A 105 -30.43 21.65 -17.74
N TYR A 106 -29.71 22.48 -18.50
CA TYR A 106 -28.28 22.30 -18.74
C TYR A 106 -27.47 22.30 -17.44
N MET A 107 -27.77 23.22 -16.52
CA MET A 107 -27.18 23.26 -15.18
C MET A 107 -27.46 21.98 -14.38
N TRP A 108 -28.71 21.50 -14.37
CA TRP A 108 -29.07 20.28 -13.66
C TRP A 108 -28.35 19.05 -14.20
N ILE A 109 -28.18 18.93 -15.52
CA ILE A 109 -27.44 17.84 -16.15
C ILE A 109 -25.99 17.79 -15.63
N HIS A 110 -25.31 18.95 -15.57
CA HIS A 110 -23.95 19.05 -15.03
C HIS A 110 -23.89 18.71 -13.54
N ILE A 111 -24.81 19.26 -12.73
CA ILE A 111 -24.87 18.98 -11.28
C ILE A 111 -25.05 17.48 -11.03
N ILE A 112 -26.06 16.86 -11.64
CA ILE A 112 -26.37 15.44 -11.44
C ILE A 112 -25.18 14.57 -11.84
N THR A 113 -24.57 14.86 -12.99
CA THR A 113 -23.44 14.08 -13.49
C THR A 113 -22.23 14.19 -12.59
N PHE A 114 -21.93 15.40 -12.11
CA PHE A 114 -20.86 15.61 -11.13
C PHE A 114 -21.17 14.88 -9.82
N THR A 115 -22.40 14.96 -9.31
CA THR A 115 -22.80 14.27 -8.07
C THR A 115 -22.64 12.75 -8.19
N VAL A 116 -23.06 12.15 -9.31
CA VAL A 116 -22.91 10.71 -9.54
C VAL A 116 -21.43 10.31 -9.58
N ALA A 117 -20.61 11.03 -10.34
CA ALA A 117 -19.18 10.78 -10.42
C ALA A 117 -18.49 10.93 -9.05
N PHE A 118 -18.89 11.95 -8.27
CA PHE A 118 -18.38 12.20 -6.93
C PHE A 118 -18.74 11.07 -5.95
N ILE A 119 -19.99 10.59 -5.95
CA ILE A 119 -20.42 9.49 -5.09
C ILE A 119 -19.65 8.21 -5.44
N LEU A 120 -19.52 7.88 -6.72
CA LEU A 120 -18.75 6.70 -7.15
C LEU A 120 -17.28 6.80 -6.74
N ALA A 121 -16.66 7.96 -6.94
CA ALA A 121 -15.29 8.20 -6.50
C ALA A 121 -15.18 8.09 -4.96
N LEU A 122 -16.13 8.63 -4.20
CA LEU A 122 -16.13 8.53 -2.74
C LEU A 122 -16.22 7.08 -2.28
N LEU A 123 -17.12 6.29 -2.86
CA LEU A 123 -17.28 4.87 -2.51
C LEU A 123 -15.99 4.08 -2.73
N ILE A 124 -15.38 4.20 -3.92
CA ILE A 124 -14.11 3.53 -4.22
C ILE A 124 -12.99 4.05 -3.30
N GLY A 125 -12.98 5.34 -3.00
CA GLY A 125 -12.03 5.95 -2.07
C GLY A 125 -12.13 5.37 -0.66
N LEU A 126 -13.35 5.17 -0.15
CA LEU A 126 -13.59 4.53 1.14
C LEU A 126 -13.18 3.06 1.13
N THR A 127 -13.49 2.32 0.05
CA THR A 127 -13.03 0.94 -0.12
C THR A 127 -11.50 0.88 -0.06
N ARG A 128 -10.77 1.86 -0.62
CA ARG A 128 -9.30 1.94 -0.53
C ARG A 128 -8.80 1.91 0.90
N LEU A 129 -9.39 2.78 1.72
CA LEU A 129 -8.98 2.96 3.10
C LEU A 129 -9.32 1.71 3.93
N SER A 130 -10.38 0.99 3.59
CA SER A 130 -10.72 -0.27 4.25
C SER A 130 -9.77 -1.42 3.86
N VAL A 131 -9.55 -1.64 2.56
CA VAL A 131 -8.68 -2.71 2.06
C VAL A 131 -7.23 -2.45 2.43
N GLY A 132 -6.75 -1.20 2.35
CA GLY A 132 -5.39 -0.84 2.75
C GLY A 132 -5.12 -1.09 4.24
N ARG A 133 -6.14 -0.94 5.11
CA ARG A 133 -6.02 -1.31 6.53
C ARG A 133 -5.93 -2.82 6.71
N LEU A 134 -6.80 -3.57 6.06
CA LEU A 134 -6.82 -5.04 6.11
C LEU A 134 -5.51 -5.65 5.58
N GLN A 135 -5.01 -5.16 4.44
CA GLN A 135 -3.75 -5.61 3.86
C GLN A 135 -2.54 -5.25 4.73
N LYS A 136 -2.54 -4.06 5.36
CA LYS A 136 -1.47 -3.69 6.28
C LYS A 136 -1.46 -4.61 7.50
N ASP A 137 -2.62 -4.91 8.06
CA ASP A 137 -2.75 -5.83 9.19
C ASP A 137 -2.33 -7.25 8.79
N GLU A 138 -2.73 -7.74 7.62
CA GLU A 138 -2.31 -9.05 7.10
C GLU A 138 -0.81 -9.13 6.79
N SER A 139 -0.24 -8.05 6.23
CA SER A 139 1.21 -7.96 5.97
C SER A 139 2.02 -7.95 7.27
N ASN A 140 1.52 -7.28 8.31
CA ASN A 140 2.13 -7.29 9.64
C ASN A 140 2.04 -8.70 10.26
N ARG A 141 0.90 -9.39 10.09
CA ARG A 141 0.68 -10.76 10.56
C ARG A 141 1.67 -11.75 9.91
N MET A 142 1.94 -11.60 8.62
CA MET A 142 2.91 -12.41 7.88
C MET A 142 4.39 -12.04 8.15
N GLN A 143 4.67 -10.84 8.67
CA GLN A 143 6.04 -10.40 8.94
C GLN A 143 6.67 -11.10 10.15
N PHE A 144 5.88 -11.48 11.17
CA PHE A 144 6.40 -12.15 12.36
C PHE A 144 7.18 -13.42 12.00
N LYS A 145 6.55 -14.36 11.29
CA LYS A 145 7.18 -15.63 10.87
C LYS A 145 8.44 -15.39 10.05
N LYS A 146 8.38 -14.48 9.06
CA LYS A 146 9.54 -14.18 8.20
C LYS A 146 10.71 -13.59 8.99
N ARG A 147 10.44 -12.66 9.90
CA ARG A 147 11.48 -12.07 10.76
C ARG A 147 12.08 -13.12 11.69
N LEU A 148 11.24 -13.95 12.31
CA LEU A 148 11.69 -15.00 13.22
C LEU A 148 12.58 -16.00 12.49
N GLN A 149 12.19 -16.42 11.28
CA GLN A 149 13.03 -17.27 10.43
C GLN A 149 14.37 -16.64 10.10
N LEU A 150 14.41 -15.35 9.75
CA LEU A 150 15.66 -14.65 9.45
C LEU A 150 16.60 -14.58 10.65
N VAL A 151 16.07 -14.27 11.84
CA VAL A 151 16.85 -14.19 13.10
C VAL A 151 17.43 -15.56 13.45
N LEU A 152 16.61 -16.61 13.42
CA LEU A 152 17.07 -17.98 13.72
C LEU A 152 18.10 -18.48 12.70
N HIS A 153 17.88 -18.17 11.42
CA HIS A 153 18.82 -18.54 10.37
C HIS A 153 20.15 -17.82 10.49
N GLY A 154 20.13 -16.53 10.83
CA GLY A 154 21.35 -15.78 11.14
C GLY A 154 22.11 -16.37 12.32
N ALA A 155 21.41 -16.68 13.43
CA ALA A 155 22.02 -17.30 14.60
C ALA A 155 22.65 -18.66 14.26
N ARG A 156 21.96 -19.50 13.48
CA ARG A 156 22.49 -20.80 13.04
C ARG A 156 23.77 -20.65 12.20
N LEU A 157 23.78 -19.74 11.23
CA LEU A 157 24.96 -19.52 10.37
C LEU A 157 26.19 -19.06 11.16
N GLU A 158 26.00 -18.21 12.17
CA GLU A 158 27.09 -17.83 13.08
C GLU A 158 27.59 -19.05 13.89
N LEU A 159 26.67 -19.89 14.38
CA LEU A 159 26.97 -21.14 15.10
C LEU A 159 27.76 -22.15 14.24
N GLU A 160 27.53 -22.20 12.92
CA GLU A 160 28.27 -23.09 12.01
C GLU A 160 29.77 -22.77 11.98
N GLY A 161 30.14 -21.49 12.19
CA GLY A 161 31.53 -21.04 12.28
C GLY A 161 32.21 -21.28 13.64
N TRP A 162 31.52 -21.86 14.62
CA TRP A 162 32.03 -21.99 15.99
C TRP A 162 32.84 -23.28 16.22
N GLU A 163 34.16 -23.19 16.39
CA GLU A 163 35.02 -24.35 16.65
C GLU A 163 34.96 -24.80 18.13
N HIS A 164 33.87 -25.45 18.53
CA HIS A 164 33.68 -25.95 19.90
C HIS A 164 33.03 -27.34 19.93
N ALA A 165 33.30 -28.13 20.97
CA ALA A 165 32.80 -29.50 21.11
C ALA A 165 31.27 -29.59 21.18
N GLU A 166 30.61 -28.54 21.69
CA GLU A 166 29.15 -28.46 21.80
C GLU A 166 28.45 -27.92 20.55
N ARG A 167 29.21 -27.50 19.52
CA ARG A 167 28.67 -26.91 18.29
C ARG A 167 27.61 -27.80 17.66
N ASP A 168 27.93 -29.07 17.45
CA ASP A 168 27.06 -29.98 16.70
C ASP A 168 25.72 -30.22 17.41
N VAL A 169 25.73 -30.26 18.74
CA VAL A 169 24.52 -30.39 19.56
C VAL A 169 23.63 -29.15 19.43
N LEU A 170 24.22 -27.95 19.55
CA LEU A 170 23.47 -26.69 19.40
C LEU A 170 22.94 -26.50 17.98
N LEU A 171 23.71 -26.88 16.96
CA LEU A 171 23.26 -26.84 15.56
C LEU A 171 22.07 -27.75 15.32
N GLU A 172 22.08 -28.98 15.86
CA GLU A 172 20.94 -29.89 15.74
C GLU A 172 19.69 -29.29 16.40
N GLN A 173 19.83 -28.71 17.59
CA GLN A 173 18.73 -28.09 18.32
C GLN A 173 18.19 -26.84 17.60
N MET A 174 19.06 -26.00 17.06
CA MET A 174 18.68 -24.84 16.26
C MET A 174 17.98 -25.26 14.97
N GLY A 175 18.45 -26.31 14.30
CA GLY A 175 17.82 -26.86 13.11
C GLY A 175 16.39 -27.35 13.37
N LYS A 176 16.16 -28.04 14.50
CA LYS A 176 14.80 -28.45 14.92
C LYS A 176 13.89 -27.25 15.18
N LEU A 177 14.42 -26.19 15.81
CA LEU A 177 13.67 -24.96 16.05
C LEU A 177 13.32 -24.24 14.75
N GLU A 178 14.27 -24.10 13.82
CA GLU A 178 14.02 -23.53 12.48
C GLU A 178 12.93 -24.32 11.73
N GLU A 179 12.99 -25.65 11.79
CA GLU A 179 12.01 -26.52 11.15
C GLU A 179 10.62 -26.32 11.75
N GLN A 180 10.53 -26.24 13.08
CA GLN A 180 9.28 -25.94 13.78
C GLN A 180 8.70 -24.58 13.36
N VAL A 181 9.52 -23.54 13.23
CA VAL A 181 9.07 -22.23 12.74
C VAL A 181 8.71 -22.28 11.25
N LYS A 182 9.42 -23.07 10.44
CA LYS A 182 9.13 -23.23 9.01
C LYS A 182 7.75 -23.83 8.77
N TYR A 183 7.38 -24.84 9.55
CA TYR A 183 6.09 -25.51 9.46
C TYR A 183 5.00 -24.92 10.39
N SER A 184 5.28 -23.83 11.11
CA SER A 184 4.25 -23.15 11.91
C SER A 184 3.27 -22.35 11.03
N ASP A 185 2.06 -22.14 11.56
CA ASP A 185 1.04 -21.34 10.90
C ASP A 185 1.50 -19.86 10.77
N PRO A 186 1.57 -19.30 9.56
CA PRO A 186 1.93 -17.90 9.36
C PRO A 186 0.87 -16.91 9.86
N LEU A 187 -0.34 -17.37 10.17
CA LEU A 187 -1.40 -16.52 10.72
C LEU A 187 -1.06 -16.12 12.15
N SER A 188 -0.85 -14.83 12.34
CA SER A 188 -0.90 -14.16 13.65
C SER A 188 -2.34 -13.73 13.92
N VAL A 189 -2.77 -13.48 15.16
CA VAL A 189 -4.08 -12.84 15.47
C VAL A 189 -3.86 -11.67 16.43
N PRO A 190 -4.72 -10.63 16.43
CA PRO A 190 -4.50 -9.44 17.26
C PRO A 190 -4.32 -9.74 18.76
N ALA A 191 -5.01 -10.76 19.27
CA ALA A 191 -4.90 -11.20 20.66
C ALA A 191 -3.51 -11.73 21.05
N MET A 192 -2.69 -12.13 20.07
CA MET A 192 -1.40 -12.79 20.27
C MET A 192 -0.19 -11.91 19.95
N VAL A 193 -0.41 -10.64 19.59
CA VAL A 193 0.69 -9.71 19.23
C VAL A 193 1.71 -9.58 20.37
N LEU A 194 1.26 -9.59 21.62
CA LEU A 194 2.15 -9.51 22.78
C LEU A 194 3.01 -10.77 22.93
N GLU A 195 2.40 -11.95 22.79
CA GLU A 195 3.09 -13.24 22.90
C GLU A 195 4.10 -13.41 21.76
N GLU A 196 3.71 -13.04 20.53
CA GLU A 196 4.62 -13.02 19.38
C GLU A 196 5.77 -12.02 19.57
N GLY A 197 5.52 -10.87 20.19
CA GLY A 197 6.56 -9.93 20.60
C GLY A 197 7.58 -10.56 21.56
N GLN A 198 7.11 -11.28 22.58
CA GLN A 198 7.98 -11.97 23.54
C GLN A 198 8.82 -13.07 22.88
N ILE A 199 8.23 -13.84 21.96
CA ILE A 199 8.94 -14.86 21.18
C ILE A 199 10.04 -14.21 20.33
N MET A 200 9.75 -13.06 19.70
CA MET A 200 10.74 -12.33 18.92
C MET A 200 11.89 -11.81 19.80
N ASP A 201 11.58 -11.26 20.98
CA ASP A 201 12.60 -10.78 21.92
C ASP A 201 13.48 -11.93 22.46
N GLN A 202 12.91 -13.12 22.66
CA GLN A 202 13.66 -14.33 22.99
C GLN A 202 14.58 -14.76 21.84
N ALA A 203 14.08 -14.72 20.59
CA ALA A 203 14.89 -15.05 19.42
C ALA A 203 16.05 -14.06 19.20
N ALA A 204 15.81 -12.76 19.42
CA ALA A 204 16.86 -11.73 19.33
C ALA A 204 17.94 -11.93 20.40
N ARG A 205 17.54 -12.27 21.65
CA ARG A 205 18.49 -12.62 22.71
C ARG A 205 19.28 -13.88 22.40
N LEU A 206 18.65 -14.88 21.79
CA LEU A 206 19.33 -16.08 21.34
C LEU A 206 20.38 -15.75 20.27
N GLU A 207 20.03 -14.92 19.28
CA GLU A 207 20.98 -14.47 18.25
C GLU A 207 22.16 -13.70 18.86
N GLU A 208 21.90 -12.77 19.79
CA GLU A 208 22.93 -12.03 20.50
C GLU A 208 23.82 -12.96 21.34
N GLY A 209 23.21 -13.92 22.05
CA GLY A 209 23.92 -14.94 22.81
C GLY A 209 24.86 -15.76 21.92
N VAL A 210 24.37 -16.25 20.78
CA VAL A 210 25.19 -16.97 19.81
C VAL A 210 26.33 -16.09 19.30
N ARG A 211 26.04 -14.85 18.90
CA ARG A 211 27.06 -13.93 18.39
C ARG A 211 28.15 -13.67 19.43
N SER A 212 27.77 -13.45 20.69
CA SER A 212 28.72 -13.25 21.79
C SER A 212 29.60 -14.47 22.01
N MET A 213 29.04 -15.68 21.94
CA MET A 213 29.81 -16.92 22.13
C MET A 213 30.77 -17.22 20.99
N VAL A 214 30.38 -16.89 19.76
CA VAL A 214 31.19 -17.17 18.57
C VAL A 214 32.27 -16.12 18.35
N ARG A 215 31.96 -14.84 18.58
CA ARG A 215 32.84 -13.72 18.22
C ARG A 215 33.56 -13.07 19.39
N ASP A 216 32.97 -13.04 20.58
CA ASP A 216 33.53 -12.32 21.72
C ASP A 216 34.33 -13.25 22.65
N ARG A 217 35.57 -12.86 22.97
CA ARG A 217 36.45 -13.60 23.90
C ARG A 217 35.99 -13.57 25.36
N ASN A 218 35.07 -12.68 25.71
CA ASN A 218 34.38 -12.66 26.99
C ASN A 218 32.98 -13.24 26.77
N THR A 219 32.87 -14.56 26.84
CA THR A 219 31.61 -15.28 26.72
C THR A 219 30.66 -14.86 27.84
N VAL A 220 29.66 -14.03 27.51
CA VAL A 220 28.59 -13.63 28.44
C VAL A 220 27.62 -14.79 28.66
N TYR A 221 27.50 -15.67 27.66
CA TYR A 221 26.62 -16.83 27.68
C TYR A 221 27.42 -18.13 27.57
N SER A 222 26.91 -19.18 28.20
CA SER A 222 27.40 -20.55 28.13
C SER A 222 26.58 -21.38 27.13
N ALA A 223 27.13 -22.52 26.70
CA ALA A 223 26.44 -23.43 25.78
C ALA A 223 25.14 -24.00 26.39
N ASP A 224 25.11 -24.22 27.70
CA ASP A 224 23.90 -24.64 28.41
C ASP A 224 22.83 -23.52 28.44
N GLU A 225 23.22 -22.26 28.59
CA GLU A 225 22.28 -21.13 28.51
C GLU A 225 21.70 -20.97 27.09
N LEU A 226 22.51 -21.15 26.03
CA LEU A 226 21.99 -21.20 24.66
C LEU A 226 21.01 -22.36 24.47
N ARG A 227 21.33 -23.54 24.99
CA ARG A 227 20.45 -24.71 24.94
C ARG A 227 19.12 -24.45 25.63
N ASP A 228 19.14 -23.81 26.80
CA ASP A 228 17.93 -23.42 27.52
C ASP A 228 17.12 -22.36 26.76
N MET A 229 17.77 -21.37 26.15
CA MET A 229 17.10 -20.38 25.29
C MET A 229 16.43 -21.02 24.08
N ILE A 230 17.11 -21.95 23.38
CA ILE A 230 16.52 -22.70 22.25
C ILE A 230 15.29 -23.49 22.73
N ARG A 231 15.38 -24.15 23.89
CA ARG A 231 14.28 -24.93 24.46
C ARG A 231 13.09 -24.06 24.86
N GLN A 232 13.33 -22.92 25.51
CA GLN A 232 12.29 -21.96 25.88
C GLN A 232 11.57 -21.44 24.62
N LEU A 233 12.32 -21.08 23.59
CA LEU A 233 11.77 -20.58 22.34
C LEU A 233 10.95 -21.65 21.59
N SER A 234 11.44 -22.89 21.56
CA SER A 234 10.69 -24.05 21.04
C SER A 234 9.36 -24.25 21.76
N ASN A 235 9.36 -24.17 23.10
CA ASN A 235 8.15 -24.31 23.91
C ASN A 235 7.18 -23.15 23.69
N GLY A 236 7.68 -21.91 23.62
CA GLY A 236 6.87 -20.73 23.30
C GLY A 236 6.19 -20.85 21.93
N MET A 237 6.92 -21.36 20.94
CA MET A 237 6.36 -21.62 19.61
C MET A 237 5.28 -22.72 19.60
N LYS A 238 5.40 -23.76 20.44
CA LYS A 238 4.36 -24.79 20.59
C LYS A 238 3.10 -24.19 21.22
N LEU A 239 3.26 -23.48 22.33
CA LEU A 239 2.16 -22.85 23.05
C LEU A 239 1.40 -21.88 22.13
N ARG A 240 2.12 -21.03 21.39
CA ARG A 240 1.54 -20.15 20.38
C ARG A 240 0.68 -20.93 19.38
N ASN A 241 1.20 -22.03 18.84
CA ASN A 241 0.45 -22.80 17.84
C ASN A 241 -0.81 -23.47 18.44
N GLU A 242 -0.76 -23.91 19.69
CA GLU A 242 -1.91 -24.46 20.41
C GLU A 242 -2.97 -23.37 20.67
N GLN A 243 -2.54 -22.19 21.13
CA GLN A 243 -3.42 -21.03 21.32
C GLN A 243 -4.06 -20.59 20.00
N LEU A 244 -3.29 -20.57 18.91
CA LEU A 244 -3.83 -20.28 17.57
C LEU A 244 -4.86 -21.31 17.12
N ALA A 245 -4.63 -22.59 17.41
CA ALA A 245 -5.59 -23.63 17.10
C ALA A 245 -6.90 -23.49 17.88
N ALA A 246 -6.84 -22.99 19.13
CA ALA A 246 -8.01 -22.75 19.96
C ALA A 246 -8.80 -21.47 19.58
N LEU A 247 -8.14 -20.50 18.93
CA LEU A 247 -8.75 -19.24 18.49
C LEU A 247 -9.35 -19.29 17.07
N LYS A 248 -9.15 -20.40 16.35
CA LYS A 248 -9.77 -20.68 15.04
C LYS A 248 -11.16 -21.28 15.19
#